data_AF-A0A554XGV6-F1
#
_entry.id   AF-A0A554XGV6-F1
#
_cell.length_a   1.000
_cell.length_b   1.000
_cell.length_c   1.000
_cell.angle_alpha   90.00
_cell.angle_beta   90.00
_cell.angle_gamma   90.00
#
_symmetry.space_group_name_H-M   'P 1'
#
loop_
_entity.id
_entity.type
_entity.pdbx_description
1 polymer ?
#
loop_
_entity_poly.entity_id
_entity_poly.type
_entity_poly.pdbx_seq_one_letter_code
_entity_poly.pdbx_strand_id
1 'polypeptide(L)'
;MRTTRQPPRADRYGLPWHAAMRAIRHGAVAAGCLWALAAQADIPAIFRDADLALGEQLIRQHRCSQCHAEKVGGDGSAIYRPLGRVNTAGLLRGMVEQCNSALNLQMWPEEVTAVAAVLNRDHYRFKD
;
A
#
# COMPACT_ATOMS: atom_id res chain seq x y z
N MET A 1 -42.55 19.24 11.13
CA MET A 1 -42.20 20.53 10.50
C MET A 1 -40.76 20.49 10.02
N ARG A 2 -40.56 20.61 8.70
CA ARG A 2 -39.27 20.88 8.05
C ARG A 2 -38.69 22.19 8.59
N THR A 3 -37.39 22.27 8.82
CA THR A 3 -36.45 22.93 7.89
C THR A 3 -35.01 22.56 8.23
N THR A 4 -34.39 21.79 7.36
CA THR A 4 -32.94 21.71 7.19
C THR A 4 -32.39 23.06 6.74
N ARG A 5 -31.27 23.52 7.30
CA ARG A 5 -30.36 24.46 6.63
C ARG A 5 -28.92 24.10 6.93
N GLN A 6 -28.38 23.29 6.03
CA GLN A 6 -26.96 23.08 5.82
C GLN A 6 -26.38 24.31 5.10
N PRO A 7 -25.23 24.86 5.52
CA PRO A 7 -24.57 25.93 4.80
C PRO A 7 -23.97 25.44 3.47
N PRO A 8 -23.83 26.34 2.46
CA PRO A 8 -23.49 25.99 1.08
C PRO A 8 -22.05 25.51 0.91
N ARG A 9 -21.89 24.53 0.01
CA ARG A 9 -20.61 24.16 -0.61
C ARG A 9 -20.18 25.30 -1.53
N ALA A 10 -19.03 25.91 -1.25
CA ALA A 10 -18.34 26.78 -2.19
C ALA A 10 -17.40 25.93 -3.07
N ASP A 11 -17.77 25.85 -4.35
CA ASP A 11 -16.91 25.99 -5.54
C ASP A 11 -15.72 25.00 -5.65
N ARG A 12 -15.79 23.87 -6.37
CA ARG A 12 -16.00 23.69 -7.83
C ARG A 12 -15.28 24.75 -8.70
N TYR A 13 -14.05 24.38 -9.09
CA TYR A 13 -13.41 24.64 -10.38
C TYR A 13 -13.36 26.09 -10.88
N GLY A 14 -12.17 26.72 -10.80
CA GLY A 14 -11.95 28.02 -11.44
C GLY A 14 -10.53 28.59 -11.44
N LEU A 15 -9.48 27.77 -11.34
CA LEU A 15 -8.09 28.27 -11.49
C LEU A 15 -7.55 27.91 -12.89
N PRO A 16 -7.41 28.88 -13.82
CA PRO A 16 -6.87 28.62 -15.15
C PRO A 16 -5.38 28.33 -15.09
N TRP A 17 -4.99 27.12 -15.48
CA TRP A 17 -3.61 26.58 -15.46
C TRP A 17 -2.64 27.22 -16.49
N HIS A 18 -3.02 28.34 -17.12
CA HIS A 18 -2.30 28.91 -18.27
C HIS A 18 -1.87 30.37 -18.06
N ALA A 19 -1.08 30.68 -17.02
CA ALA A 19 -0.36 31.96 -16.96
C ALA A 19 0.71 32.00 -15.86
N ALA A 20 1.87 31.35 -16.08
CA ALA A 20 3.16 31.82 -15.52
C ALA A 20 4.35 30.98 -16.04
N MET A 21 4.46 30.78 -17.36
CA MET A 21 5.79 30.50 -17.95
C MET A 21 6.52 31.84 -18.08
N ARG A 22 7.21 32.27 -17.02
CA ARG A 22 8.11 33.42 -17.06
C ARG A 22 9.56 32.93 -17.06
N ALA A 23 10.10 32.87 -18.28
CA ALA A 23 11.50 32.81 -18.69
C ALA A 23 12.55 32.79 -17.56
N ILE A 24 13.13 31.61 -17.32
CA ILE A 24 14.37 31.48 -16.54
C ILE A 24 15.53 31.74 -17.49
N ARG A 25 16.19 32.87 -17.25
CA ARG A 25 17.33 33.42 -18.01
C ARG A 25 18.55 32.54 -17.81
N HIS A 26 19.15 32.07 -18.91
CA HIS A 26 20.34 31.21 -18.93
C HIS A 26 21.52 31.85 -18.16
N GLY A 27 21.99 31.15 -17.13
CA GLY A 27 23.25 31.40 -16.41
C GLY A 27 24.00 30.09 -16.26
N ALA A 28 25.24 30.08 -16.72
CA ALA A 28 26.10 28.92 -16.96
C ALA A 28 26.64 28.21 -15.70
N VAL A 29 26.71 26.87 -15.81
CA VAL A 29 27.76 25.94 -15.31
C VAL A 29 27.86 25.68 -13.80
N ALA A 30 27.50 24.45 -13.40
CA ALA A 30 28.41 23.48 -12.78
C ALA A 30 27.81 22.07 -12.88
N ALA A 31 28.50 21.20 -13.61
CA ALA A 31 28.16 19.80 -13.78
C ALA A 31 28.29 19.06 -12.43
N GLY A 32 27.17 18.63 -11.89
CA GLY A 32 27.09 17.64 -10.82
C GLY A 32 26.14 16.54 -11.26
N CYS A 33 26.62 15.60 -12.08
CA CYS A 33 25.92 14.34 -12.33
C CYS A 33 25.98 13.50 -11.05
N LEU A 34 25.16 13.86 -10.07
CA LEU A 34 24.77 12.96 -8.98
C LEU A 34 23.88 11.88 -9.60
N TRP A 35 24.51 10.81 -10.08
CA TRP A 35 23.82 9.55 -10.32
C TRP A 35 23.18 9.13 -8.99
N ALA A 36 21.88 9.37 -8.86
CA ALA A 36 21.09 8.75 -7.82
C ALA A 36 21.13 7.24 -8.08
N LEU A 37 21.95 6.51 -7.32
CA LEU A 37 21.91 5.07 -7.28
C LEU A 37 20.53 4.71 -6.73
N ALA A 38 19.56 4.47 -7.61
CA ALA A 38 18.29 3.90 -7.21
C ALA A 38 18.64 2.59 -6.51
N ALA A 39 18.39 2.49 -5.20
CA ALA A 39 18.47 1.20 -4.53
C ALA A 39 17.35 0.35 -5.15
N GLN A 40 17.70 -0.63 -5.98
CA GLN A 40 16.74 -1.65 -6.37
C GLN A 40 16.38 -2.38 -5.07
N ALA A 41 15.18 -2.14 -4.56
CA ALA A 41 14.65 -2.98 -3.51
C ALA A 41 14.40 -4.35 -4.16
N ASP A 42 15.27 -5.32 -3.89
CA ASP A 42 15.04 -6.70 -4.31
C ASP A 42 13.69 -7.16 -3.76
N ILE A 43 12.81 -7.60 -4.66
CA ILE A 43 11.50 -8.16 -4.33
C ILE A 43 11.62 -9.69 -4.46
N PRO A 44 11.18 -10.47 -3.46
CA PRO A 44 11.15 -11.92 -3.51
C PRO A 44 10.53 -12.42 -4.81
N ALA A 45 11.10 -13.48 -5.41
CA ALA A 45 10.63 -14.00 -6.69
C ALA A 45 9.12 -14.36 -6.68
N ILE A 46 8.61 -14.83 -5.54
CA ILE A 46 7.19 -15.15 -5.33
C ILE A 46 6.25 -13.93 -5.42
N PHE A 47 6.77 -12.70 -5.26
CA PHE A 47 5.98 -11.46 -5.31
C PHE A 47 6.30 -10.58 -6.52
N ARG A 48 7.20 -11.01 -7.42
CA ARG A 48 7.69 -10.17 -8.53
C ARG A 48 6.57 -9.69 -9.45
N ASP A 49 5.62 -10.57 -9.74
CA ASP A 49 4.51 -10.31 -10.65
C ASP A 49 3.18 -10.05 -9.92
N ALA A 50 3.24 -9.80 -8.60
CA ALA A 50 2.05 -9.59 -7.79
C ALA A 50 1.39 -8.23 -8.07
N ASP A 51 0.07 -8.22 -8.23
CA ASP A 51 -0.71 -7.00 -8.38
C ASP A 51 -0.94 -6.33 -7.00
N LEU A 52 -0.09 -5.35 -6.67
CA LEU A 52 -0.19 -4.63 -5.40
C LEU A 52 -1.50 -3.83 -5.27
N ALA A 53 -2.06 -3.32 -6.37
CA ALA A 53 -3.31 -2.56 -6.32
C ALA A 53 -4.49 -3.47 -5.95
N LEU A 54 -4.53 -4.68 -6.52
CA LEU A 54 -5.47 -5.72 -6.13
C LEU A 54 -5.30 -6.11 -4.67
N GLY A 55 -4.06 -6.36 -4.22
CA GLY A 55 -3.78 -6.69 -2.82
C GLY A 55 -4.27 -5.63 -1.83
N GLU A 56 -4.03 -4.35 -2.14
CA GLU A 56 -4.52 -3.23 -1.33
C GLU A 56 -6.05 -3.12 -1.34
N GLN A 57 -6.69 -3.37 -2.48
CA GLN A 57 -8.14 -3.41 -2.60
C GLN A 57 -8.72 -4.51 -1.70
N LEU A 58 -8.16 -5.71 -1.75
CA LEU A 58 -8.61 -6.86 -0.97
C LEU A 58 -8.43 -6.63 0.54
N ILE A 59 -7.30 -6.05 0.96
CA ILE A 59 -7.07 -5.69 2.37
C ILE A 59 -8.17 -4.77 2.90
N ARG A 60 -8.59 -3.77 2.10
CA ARG A 60 -9.70 -2.87 2.45
C ARG A 60 -11.05 -3.58 2.41
N GLN A 61 -11.31 -4.37 1.37
CA GLN A 61 -12.57 -5.08 1.16
C GLN A 61 -12.86 -6.07 2.28
N HIS A 62 -11.86 -6.86 2.68
CA HIS A 62 -11.96 -7.83 3.77
C HIS A 62 -11.69 -7.24 5.15
N ARG A 63 -11.47 -5.92 5.24
CA ARG A 63 -11.32 -5.16 6.49
C ARG A 63 -10.23 -5.74 7.40
N CYS A 64 -9.10 -6.17 6.82
CA CYS A 64 -8.08 -6.88 7.57
C CYS A 64 -7.55 -6.06 8.76
N SER A 65 -7.22 -4.78 8.54
CA SER A 65 -6.71 -3.89 9.59
C SER A 65 -7.72 -3.66 10.71
N GLN A 66 -9.01 -3.48 10.39
CA GLN A 66 -10.05 -3.31 11.40
C GLN A 66 -10.18 -4.56 12.29
N CYS A 67 -10.36 -5.73 11.68
CA CYS A 67 -10.49 -6.97 12.44
C CYS A 67 -9.23 -7.27 13.26
N HIS A 68 -8.05 -6.96 12.72
CA HIS A 68 -6.81 -7.16 13.46
C HIS A 68 -6.69 -6.21 14.66
N ALA A 69 -7.04 -4.94 14.50
CA ALA A 69 -7.07 -3.99 15.61
C ALA A 69 -8.06 -4.40 16.70
N GLU A 70 -9.23 -4.93 16.33
CA GLU A 70 -10.22 -5.47 17.28
C GLU A 70 -9.69 -6.70 18.05
N LYS A 71 -8.85 -7.54 17.40
CA LYS A 71 -8.38 -8.81 17.98
C LYS A 71 -7.11 -8.67 18.84
N VAL A 72 -6.17 -7.81 18.47
CA VAL A 72 -4.89 -7.65 19.20
C VAL A 72 -4.63 -6.24 19.70
N GLY A 73 -5.53 -5.29 19.45
CA GLY A 73 -5.36 -3.89 19.82
C GLY A 73 -4.38 -3.13 18.92
N GLY A 74 -4.12 -1.87 19.28
CA GLY A 74 -3.25 -0.98 18.51
C GLY A 74 -3.77 -0.73 17.10
N ASP A 75 -2.86 -0.76 16.11
CA ASP A 75 -3.18 -0.65 14.69
C ASP A 75 -3.45 -2.01 14.02
N GLY A 76 -3.46 -3.10 14.79
CA GLY A 76 -3.64 -4.47 14.29
C GLY A 76 -2.41 -5.08 13.62
N SER A 77 -1.32 -4.34 13.43
CA SER A 77 -0.14 -4.82 12.70
C SER A 77 0.60 -5.97 13.40
N ALA A 78 0.42 -6.13 14.71
CA ALA A 78 1.03 -7.21 15.49
C ALA A 78 0.58 -8.61 15.02
N ILE A 79 -0.64 -8.75 14.50
CA ILE A 79 -1.10 -10.01 13.88
C ILE A 79 -0.28 -10.33 12.64
N TYR A 80 0.09 -9.32 11.85
CA TYR A 80 0.88 -9.57 10.66
C TYR A 80 2.27 -10.07 11.01
N ARG A 81 2.86 -9.80 12.18
CA ARG A 81 4.20 -10.22 12.61
C ARG A 81 4.19 -10.98 13.95
N PRO A 82 3.69 -12.23 13.99
CA PRO A 82 3.51 -12.95 15.25
C PRO A 82 4.85 -13.46 15.81
N LEU A 83 5.48 -12.65 16.67
CA LEU A 83 6.73 -12.97 17.37
C LEU A 83 7.88 -13.35 16.44
N GLY A 84 7.90 -12.82 15.20
CA GLY A 84 8.95 -13.12 14.21
C GLY A 84 8.91 -14.55 13.64
N ARG A 85 7.85 -15.34 13.90
CA ARG A 85 7.72 -16.72 13.37
C ARG A 85 7.60 -16.78 11.85
N VAL A 86 7.12 -15.71 11.24
CA VAL A 86 7.13 -15.53 9.78
C VAL A 86 8.40 -14.75 9.44
N ASN A 87 9.33 -15.43 8.79
CA ASN A 87 10.66 -14.88 8.51
C ASN A 87 11.12 -15.12 7.06
N THR A 88 10.24 -15.64 6.21
CA THR A 88 10.46 -15.76 4.76
C THR A 88 9.22 -15.33 3.99
N ALA A 89 9.40 -14.93 2.72
CA ALA A 89 8.31 -14.56 1.83
C ALA A 89 7.27 -15.69 1.64
N GLY A 90 7.74 -16.95 1.55
CA GLY A 90 6.88 -18.12 1.45
C GLY A 90 6.01 -18.33 2.69
N LEU A 91 6.58 -18.18 3.89
CA LEU A 91 5.82 -18.27 5.14
C LEU A 91 4.79 -17.14 5.27
N LEU A 92 5.12 -15.94 4.80
CA LEU A 92 4.18 -14.81 4.77
C LEU A 92 2.97 -15.11 3.88
N ARG A 93 3.19 -15.58 2.64
CA ARG A 93 2.09 -16.02 1.77
C ARG A 93 1.26 -17.11 2.46
N GLY A 94 1.90 -18.10 3.06
CA GLY A 94 1.22 -19.18 3.78
C GLY A 94 0.37 -18.69 4.96
N MET A 95 0.82 -17.66 5.68
CA MET A 95 0.03 -17.02 6.74
C MET A 95 -1.24 -16.35 6.17
N VAL A 96 -1.14 -15.65 5.04
CA VAL A 96 -2.32 -15.05 4.38
C VAL A 96 -3.30 -16.13 3.89
N GLU A 97 -2.80 -17.24 3.34
CA GLU A 97 -3.62 -18.39 2.96
C GLU A 97 -4.36 -19.01 4.16
N GLN A 98 -3.68 -19.11 5.30
CA GLN A 98 -4.31 -19.57 6.53
C GLN A 98 -5.43 -18.63 6.97
N CYS A 99 -5.22 -17.30 6.91
CA CYS A 99 -6.26 -16.33 7.23
C CYS A 99 -7.44 -16.40 6.25
N ASN A 100 -7.16 -16.54 4.95
CA ASN A 100 -8.16 -16.74 3.90
C ASN A 100 -9.07 -17.93 4.23
N SER A 101 -8.46 -19.08 4.54
CA SER A 101 -9.18 -20.32 4.84
C SER A 101 -9.93 -20.25 6.17
N ALA A 102 -9.28 -19.77 7.24
CA ALA A 102 -9.87 -19.72 8.57
C ALA A 102 -11.08 -18.77 8.67
N LEU A 103 -11.11 -17.74 7.82
CA LEU A 103 -12.20 -16.75 7.77
C LEU A 103 -13.11 -16.92 6.54
N ASN A 104 -12.89 -17.95 5.72
CA ASN A 104 -13.63 -18.22 4.48
C ASN A 104 -13.76 -16.98 3.58
N LEU A 105 -12.65 -16.28 3.33
CA LEU A 105 -12.64 -15.06 2.51
C LEU A 105 -12.75 -15.34 1.00
N GLN A 106 -12.57 -16.61 0.60
CA GLN A 106 -12.68 -17.10 -0.78
C GLN A 106 -11.72 -16.41 -1.75
N MET A 107 -10.56 -15.94 -1.26
CA MET A 107 -9.52 -15.38 -2.13
C MET A 107 -8.86 -16.47 -2.95
N TRP A 108 -8.58 -16.16 -4.21
CA TRP A 108 -7.82 -17.03 -5.12
C TRP A 108 -6.32 -17.00 -4.78
N PRO A 109 -5.52 -17.99 -5.24
CA PRO A 109 -4.08 -18.04 -4.93
C PRO A 109 -3.30 -16.78 -5.35
N GLU A 110 -3.68 -16.16 -6.46
CA GLU A 110 -3.10 -14.92 -6.98
C GLU A 110 -3.46 -13.73 -6.09
N GLU A 111 -4.70 -13.68 -5.58
CA GLU A 111 -5.18 -12.67 -4.65
C GLU A 111 -4.49 -12.78 -3.28
N VAL A 112 -4.32 -14.01 -2.78
CA VAL A 112 -3.52 -14.29 -1.57
C VAL A 112 -2.09 -13.80 -1.75
N THR A 113 -1.50 -14.04 -2.93
CA THR A 113 -0.15 -13.59 -3.25
C THR A 113 -0.07 -12.07 -3.34
N ALA A 114 -1.07 -11.41 -3.93
CA ALA A 114 -1.19 -9.95 -4.00
C ALA A 114 -1.26 -9.30 -2.61
N VAL A 115 -2.11 -9.83 -1.72
CA VAL A 115 -2.21 -9.38 -0.33
C VAL A 115 -0.88 -9.60 0.41
N ALA A 116 -0.27 -10.78 0.27
CA ALA A 116 1.01 -11.07 0.90
C ALA A 116 2.14 -10.16 0.40
N ALA A 117 2.14 -9.78 -0.88
CA ALA A 117 3.11 -8.84 -1.45
C ALA A 117 2.97 -7.43 -0.85
N VAL A 118 1.73 -6.94 -0.64
CA VAL A 118 1.48 -5.67 0.06
C VAL A 118 1.97 -5.74 1.50
N LEU A 119 1.67 -6.83 2.21
CA LEU A 119 2.18 -7.02 3.57
C LEU A 119 3.71 -7.12 3.61
N ASN A 120 4.33 -7.70 2.58
CA ASN A 120 5.78 -7.74 2.47
C ASN A 120 6.33 -6.32 2.38
N ARG A 121 5.82 -5.52 1.45
CA ARG A 121 6.23 -4.12 1.25
C ARG A 121 6.13 -3.30 2.54
N ASP A 122 5.03 -3.45 3.25
CA ASP A 122 4.69 -2.54 4.35
C ASP A 122 5.28 -2.99 5.69
N HIS A 123 5.30 -4.30 5.97
CA HIS A 123 5.60 -4.84 7.31
C HIS A 123 6.86 -5.71 7.39
N TYR A 124 7.33 -6.30 6.29
CA TYR A 124 8.40 -7.30 6.34
C TYR A 124 9.68 -6.90 5.63
N ARG A 125 9.59 -6.48 4.37
CA ARG A 125 10.69 -6.10 3.48
C ARG A 125 11.68 -7.25 3.23
N PHE A 126 11.16 -8.47 3.08
CA PHE A 126 11.93 -9.60 2.53
C PHE A 126 12.46 -9.25 1.13
N LYS A 127 13.61 -9.83 0.76
CA LYS A 127 14.35 -9.52 -0.49
C LYS A 127 14.78 -10.75 -1.28
N ASP A 128 14.51 -11.91 -0.72
CA ASP A 128 15.08 -13.22 -0.98
C ASP A 128 14.17 -14.10 -1.85
#